data_AF-Q304G3-F1
#
_entry.id   AF-Q304G3-F1
#
_cell.length_a   1.000
_cell.length_b   1.000
_cell.length_c   1.000
_cell.angle_alpha   90.00
_cell.angle_beta   90.00
_cell.angle_gamma   90.00
#
_symmetry.space_group_name_H-M   'P 1'
#
loop_
_entity.id
_entity.type
_entity.pdbx_description
1 polymer ?
#
loop_
_entity_poly.entity_id
_entity_poly.type
_entity_poly.pdbx_seq_one_letter_code
_entity_poly.pdbx_strand_id
1 'polypeptide(L)'
;MGMTGMIYMVTMVFSLTVLVLCSSTVGYDYFQFTQQYQPAVCNSSTTPCKDPADKLFTVHGLWPSNWNGSHPVNCTNKTMNSLTMGNLTAQLEIIWPNV
;
A
#
# COMPACT_ATOMS: atom_id res chain seq x y z
N MET A 1 -13.33 43.42 -21.35
CA MET A 1 -12.11 42.90 -20.69
C MET A 1 -11.03 42.80 -21.74
N GLY A 2 -9.87 43.45 -21.59
CA GLY A 2 -8.81 43.43 -22.61
C GLY A 2 -8.14 42.06 -22.74
N MET A 3 -7.38 41.84 -23.83
CA MET A 3 -6.64 40.58 -24.08
C MET A 3 -5.82 40.14 -22.85
N THR A 4 -5.17 41.09 -22.19
CA THR A 4 -4.41 40.87 -20.95
C THR A 4 -5.29 40.32 -19.81
N GLY A 5 -6.49 40.85 -19.62
CA GLY A 5 -7.43 40.37 -18.59
C GLY A 5 -7.96 38.97 -18.89
N MET A 6 -8.14 38.63 -20.16
CA MET A 6 -8.54 37.28 -20.58
C MET A 6 -7.41 36.26 -20.32
N ILE A 7 -6.15 36.62 -20.58
CA ILE A 7 -4.99 35.77 -20.30
C ILE A 7 -4.86 35.49 -18.80
N TYR A 8 -5.02 36.51 -17.95
CA TYR A 8 -4.98 36.31 -16.49
C TYR A 8 -6.13 35.44 -15.98
N MET A 9 -7.34 35.59 -16.53
CA MET A 9 -8.47 34.74 -16.15
C MET A 9 -8.24 33.27 -16.54
N VAL A 10 -7.75 33.01 -17.75
CA VAL A 10 -7.49 31.64 -18.22
C VAL A 10 -6.37 30.98 -17.41
N THR A 11 -5.28 31.70 -17.15
CA THR A 11 -4.16 31.18 -16.35
C THR A 11 -4.56 30.88 -14.91
N MET A 12 -5.34 31.76 -14.27
CA MET A 12 -5.86 31.53 -12.92
C MET A 12 -6.77 30.31 -12.86
N VAL A 13 -7.71 30.19 -13.79
CA VAL A 13 -8.62 29.03 -13.86
C VAL A 13 -7.84 27.74 -14.08
N PHE A 14 -6.84 27.75 -14.98
CA PHE A 14 -5.98 26.59 -15.23
C PHE A 14 -5.16 26.19 -13.99
N SER A 15 -4.60 27.16 -13.26
CA SER A 15 -3.87 26.89 -12.02
C SER A 15 -4.79 26.29 -10.94
N LEU A 16 -6.01 26.82 -10.80
CA LEU A 16 -7.01 26.30 -9.87
C LEU A 16 -7.46 24.88 -10.22
N THR A 17 -7.68 24.57 -11.50
CA THR A 17 -8.06 23.21 -11.91
C THR A 17 -6.94 22.20 -11.68
N VAL A 18 -5.68 22.57 -11.96
CA VAL A 18 -4.51 21.72 -11.66
C VAL A 18 -4.41 21.43 -10.16
N LEU A 19 -4.59 22.44 -9.29
CA LEU A 19 -4.54 22.25 -7.83
C LEU A 19 -5.65 21.31 -7.33
N VAL A 20 -6.87 21.44 -7.85
CA VAL A 20 -8.01 20.59 -7.47
C VAL A 20 -7.82 19.15 -7.95
N LEU A 21 -7.31 18.95 -9.17
CA LEU A 21 -7.07 17.60 -9.72
C LEU A 21 -5.89 16.89 -9.04
N CYS A 22 -4.84 17.62 -8.67
CA CYS A 22 -3.73 17.09 -7.87
C CYS A 22 -4.14 16.77 -6.42
N SER A 23 -5.25 17.32 -5.93
CA SER A 23 -5.78 17.04 -4.59
C SER A 23 -6.60 15.75 -4.54
N SER A 24 -6.40 14.82 -5.47
CA SER A 24 -6.93 13.46 -5.31
C SER A 24 -6.33 12.90 -4.01
N THR A 25 -7.16 12.85 -2.96
CA THR A 25 -6.75 12.42 -1.63
C THR A 25 -6.47 10.93 -1.66
N VAL A 26 -5.24 10.56 -2.01
CA VAL A 26 -4.70 9.26 -1.65
C VAL A 26 -4.78 9.21 -0.12
N GLY A 27 -5.53 8.26 0.42
CA GLY A 27 -5.76 8.12 1.87
C GLY A 27 -4.52 7.70 2.67
N TYR A 28 -3.33 7.81 2.06
CA TYR A 28 -2.01 7.52 2.60
C TYR A 28 -0.94 8.33 1.86
N ASP A 29 0.21 8.54 2.50
CA ASP A 29 1.34 9.27 1.93
C ASP A 29 2.36 8.36 1.20
N TYR A 30 2.59 7.15 1.72
CA TYR A 30 3.56 6.19 1.16
C TYR A 30 3.20 4.74 1.48
N PHE A 31 3.93 3.79 0.88
CA PHE A 31 3.85 2.37 1.21
C PHE A 31 5.09 1.91 1.98
N GLN A 32 4.87 1.13 3.04
CA GLN A 32 5.90 0.35 3.69
C GLN A 32 5.86 -1.08 3.17
N PHE A 33 6.91 -1.51 2.47
CA PHE A 33 7.14 -2.91 2.17
C PHE A 33 7.95 -3.54 3.30
N THR A 34 7.31 -4.42 4.06
CA THR A 34 7.87 -5.02 5.27
C THR A 34 8.18 -6.49 5.04
N GLN A 35 9.32 -6.92 5.56
CA GLN A 35 9.76 -8.30 5.54
C GLN A 35 10.03 -8.76 6.97
N GLN A 36 9.82 -10.05 7.24
CA GLN A 36 10.03 -10.66 8.54
C GLN A 36 11.07 -11.76 8.47
N TYR A 37 11.90 -11.84 9.50
CA TYR A 37 12.92 -12.88 9.62
C TYR A 37 12.27 -14.16 10.18
N GLN A 38 12.05 -15.16 9.33
CA GLN A 38 11.23 -16.33 9.68
C GLN A 38 11.70 -17.02 10.98
N PRO A 39 13.01 -17.29 11.19
CA PRO A 39 13.45 -17.98 12.41
C PRO A 39 13.14 -17.21 13.70
N ALA A 40 13.21 -15.87 13.69
CA ALA A 40 12.87 -15.08 14.87
C ALA A 40 11.36 -15.11 15.16
N VAL A 41 10.53 -15.00 14.11
CA VAL A 41 9.08 -15.06 14.27
C VAL A 41 8.65 -16.43 14.79
N CYS A 42 9.17 -17.51 14.19
CA CYS A 42 8.91 -18.88 14.61
C CYS A 42 9.31 -19.15 16.06
N ASN A 43 10.47 -18.65 16.50
CA ASN A 43 10.92 -18.83 17.88
C ASN A 43 10.11 -18.00 18.91
N SER A 44 9.40 -16.96 18.45
CA SER A 44 8.53 -16.13 19.29
C SER A 44 7.06 -16.56 19.28
N SER A 45 6.66 -17.42 18.34
CA SER A 45 5.28 -17.85 18.14
C SER A 45 4.93 -19.02 19.05
N THR A 46 3.69 -19.04 19.55
CA THR A 46 3.12 -20.22 20.24
C THR A 46 2.72 -21.33 19.29
N THR A 47 2.58 -21.02 18.00
CA THR A 47 2.15 -21.96 16.98
C THR A 47 3.38 -22.55 16.27
N PRO A 48 3.50 -23.87 16.13
CA PRO A 48 4.61 -24.47 15.41
C PRO A 48 4.66 -24.04 13.95
N CYS A 49 5.80 -23.51 13.52
CA CYS A 49 6.08 -23.25 12.11
C CYS A 49 6.22 -24.57 11.33
N LYS A 50 5.75 -24.58 10.07
CA LYS A 50 6.08 -25.65 9.14
C LYS A 50 7.42 -25.33 8.46
N ASP A 51 8.48 -25.97 8.95
CA ASP A 51 9.83 -25.88 8.38
C ASP A 51 10.01 -26.78 7.13
N PRO A 52 10.98 -26.51 6.23
CA PRO A 52 12.20 -25.74 6.48
C PRO A 52 12.19 -24.30 5.92
N ALA A 53 12.60 -23.35 6.74
CA ALA A 53 12.90 -21.98 6.35
C ALA A 53 14.13 -21.91 5.43
N ASP A 54 13.97 -22.24 4.15
CA ASP A 54 14.99 -21.98 3.12
C ASP A 54 15.18 -20.47 2.86
N LYS A 55 14.31 -19.61 3.42
CA LYS A 55 14.33 -18.17 3.23
C LYS A 55 14.44 -17.42 4.55
N LEU A 56 15.53 -16.65 4.70
CA LEU A 56 15.74 -15.82 5.87
C LEU A 56 14.64 -14.75 6.02
N PHE A 57 14.22 -14.11 4.92
CA PHE A 57 13.17 -13.10 4.92
C PHE A 57 11.99 -13.48 4.03
N THR A 58 10.78 -13.32 4.57
CA THR A 58 9.52 -13.40 3.83
C THR A 58 8.75 -12.10 3.93
N VAL A 59 7.84 -11.86 2.99
CA VAL A 59 6.95 -10.70 3.04
C VAL A 59 6.09 -10.79 4.29
N HIS A 60 6.06 -9.71 5.07
CA HIS A 60 5.12 -9.52 6.16
C HIS A 60 3.88 -8.78 5.65
N GLY A 61 4.11 -7.68 4.93
CA GLY A 61 3.06 -7.00 4.20
C GLY A 61 3.46 -5.70 3.53
N LEU A 62 2.51 -5.17 2.75
CA LEU A 62 2.57 -3.87 2.12
C LEU A 62 1.54 -2.95 2.76
N TRP A 63 2.00 -1.89 3.42
CA TRP A 63 1.17 -1.10 4.33
C TRP A 63 1.06 0.36 3.85
N PRO A 64 -0.13 0.83 3.44
CA PRO A 64 -0.33 2.26 3.21
C PRO A 64 -0.15 3.02 4.52
N SER A 65 0.65 4.09 4.48
CA SER A 65 1.17 4.77 5.67
C SER A 65 1.20 6.28 5.49
N ASN A 66 0.98 7.03 6.58
CA ASN A 66 1.12 8.47 6.64
C ASN A 66 2.43 8.87 7.32
N TRP A 67 3.01 10.00 6.92
CA TRP A 67 4.16 10.60 7.59
C TRP A 67 3.79 11.08 8.99
N ASN A 68 2.57 11.60 9.12
CA ASN A 68 2.03 12.15 10.35
C ASN A 68 0.66 11.53 10.65
N GLY A 69 0.38 11.32 11.94
CA GLY A 69 -0.89 10.76 12.38
C GLY A 69 -1.03 9.26 12.10
N SER A 70 -2.26 8.76 12.19
CA SER A 70 -2.54 7.33 12.09
C SER A 70 -2.46 6.83 10.65
N HIS A 71 -1.92 5.62 10.47
CA HIS A 71 -1.97 4.91 9.19
C HIS A 71 -3.39 4.41 8.91
N PRO A 72 -3.85 4.42 7.64
CA PRO A 72 -5.16 3.91 7.29
C PRO A 72 -5.25 2.40 7.52
N VAL A 73 -6.37 1.97 8.09
CA VAL A 73 -6.70 0.56 8.31
C VAL A 73 -8.17 0.33 7.96
N ASN A 74 -8.52 -0.89 7.54
CA ASN A 74 -9.91 -1.29 7.27
C ASN A 74 -10.67 -0.34 6.32
N CYS A 75 -10.00 0.15 5.26
CA CYS A 75 -10.57 1.16 4.34
C CYS A 75 -11.84 0.71 3.61
N THR A 76 -12.08 -0.60 3.50
CA THR A 76 -13.27 -1.17 2.87
C THR A 76 -13.72 -2.42 3.61
N ASN A 77 -15.03 -2.70 3.57
CA ASN A 77 -15.63 -3.94 4.08
C ASN A 77 -15.63 -5.06 3.03
N LYS A 78 -14.98 -4.85 1.87
CA LYS A 78 -14.89 -5.86 0.82
C LYS A 78 -14.05 -7.04 1.31
N THR A 79 -14.61 -8.23 1.24
CA THR A 79 -13.89 -9.47 1.54
C THR A 79 -12.93 -9.82 0.40
N MET A 80 -11.76 -10.37 0.78
CA MET A 80 -10.79 -10.84 -0.20
C MET A 80 -11.33 -12.07 -0.91
N ASN A 81 -11.40 -12.03 -2.23
CA ASN A 81 -11.81 -13.17 -3.05
C ASN A 81 -10.55 -13.90 -3.52
N SER A 82 -10.28 -15.08 -2.98
CA SER A 82 -9.08 -15.85 -3.31
C SER A 82 -8.96 -16.23 -4.79
N LEU A 83 -10.09 -16.31 -5.51
CA LEU A 83 -10.10 -16.55 -6.96
C LEU A 83 -9.43 -15.41 -7.74
N THR A 84 -9.38 -14.20 -7.18
CA THR A 84 -8.69 -13.05 -7.80
C THR A 84 -7.18 -13.13 -7.69
N MET A 85 -6.64 -14.00 -6.83
CA MET A 85 -5.19 -14.22 -6.71
C MET A 85 -4.64 -15.05 -7.89
N GLY A 86 -5.52 -15.65 -8.71
CA GLY A 86 -5.18 -16.23 -10.00
C GLY A 86 -3.97 -17.16 -9.97
N ASN A 87 -2.93 -16.81 -10.75
CA ASN A 87 -1.69 -17.57 -10.87
C ASN A 87 -0.63 -17.23 -9.81
N LEU A 88 -0.92 -16.32 -8.87
CA LEU A 88 0.04 -15.87 -7.85
C LEU A 88 0.10 -16.80 -6.65
N THR A 89 -0.89 -17.69 -6.46
CA THR A 89 -1.01 -18.54 -5.26
C THR A 89 0.28 -19.29 -4.96
N ALA A 90 0.86 -19.98 -5.94
CA ALA A 90 2.10 -20.74 -5.75
C ALA A 90 3.30 -19.85 -5.38
N GLN A 91 3.35 -18.61 -5.90
CA GLN A 91 4.41 -17.67 -5.53
C GLN A 91 4.20 -17.14 -4.12
N LEU A 92 2.97 -16.79 -3.75
CA LEU A 92 2.62 -16.29 -2.42
C LEU A 92 2.91 -17.31 -1.32
N GLU A 93 2.62 -18.60 -1.55
CA GLU A 93 3.00 -19.67 -0.61
C GLU A 93 4.52 -19.74 -0.35
N ILE A 94 5.33 -19.27 -1.31
CA ILE A 94 6.80 -19.32 -1.26
C ILE A 94 7.44 -18.00 -0.78
N ILE A 95 6.82 -16.84 -1.01
CA ILE A 95 7.41 -15.52 -0.67
C ILE A 95 6.67 -14.82 0.48
N TRP A 96 5.40 -15.15 0.71
CA TRP A 96 4.53 -14.59 1.75
C TRP A 96 3.79 -15.70 2.52
N PRO A 97 4.50 -16.72 3.04
CA PRO A 97 3.88 -17.75 3.86
C PRO A 97 3.37 -17.18 5.19
N ASN A 98 2.40 -17.87 5.76
CA ASN A 98 2.07 -17.70 7.17
C ASN A 98 3.14 -18.43 8.00
N VAL A 99 3.92 -17.67 8.76
CA VAL A 99 4.95 -18.15 9.69
C VAL A 99 4.55 -17.89 11.12
#